data_AF-A0A9R1SZT0-F1
#
_entry.id   AF-A0A9R1SZT0-F1
#
_cell.length_a   1.000
_cell.length_b   1.000
_cell.length_c   1.000
_cell.angle_alpha   90.00
_cell.angle_beta   90.00
_cell.angle_gamma   90.00
#
_symmetry.space_group_name_H-M   'P 1'
#
loop_
_entity.id
_entity.type
_entity.pdbx_description
1 polymer ?
#
loop_
_entity_poly.entity_id
_entity_poly.type
_entity_poly.pdbx_seq_one_letter_code
_entity_poly.pdbx_strand_id
1 'polypeptide(L)'
;MSAPSLHIRGVKIHRHLLKYMFPQVINGEIDTNKFLNASRNFIQIIDKFGKVFIPLKYDMQNNIEKLSQRYNANKSSHASLQSLILSENNTEKNSVTAEALLWLTRELRMIQVLFDKIVTAERNNNYTEDLTSKINESYDEVMFGHTVGKIHPHMFANSIVFGRKHPGR
;
A
#
# COMPACT_ATOMS: atom_id res chain seq x y z
N MET A 1 27.00 14.62 5.46
CA MET A 1 26.54 14.00 4.18
C MET A 1 25.09 14.37 3.98
N SER A 2 24.76 15.16 2.96
CA SER A 2 23.37 15.54 2.62
C SER A 2 22.73 14.42 1.82
N ALA A 3 21.55 13.93 2.22
CA ALA A 3 20.83 12.90 1.49
C ALA A 3 20.53 13.36 0.05
N PRO A 4 20.70 12.49 -0.95
CA PRO A 4 20.44 12.83 -2.35
C PRO A 4 18.95 13.13 -2.53
N SER A 5 18.65 14.32 -3.05
CA SER A 5 17.30 14.70 -3.46
C SER A 5 16.91 13.88 -4.70
N LEU A 6 15.90 13.03 -4.58
CA LEU A 6 15.24 12.41 -5.72
C LEU A 6 14.53 13.52 -6.52
N HIS A 7 15.09 13.90 -7.66
CA HIS A 7 14.53 14.93 -8.54
C HIS A 7 13.66 14.24 -9.60
N ILE A 8 12.41 13.92 -9.25
CA ILE A 8 11.39 13.57 -10.24
C ILE A 8 10.92 14.89 -10.85
N ARG A 9 11.28 15.17 -12.11
CA ARG A 9 10.97 16.45 -12.78
C ARG A 9 9.47 16.77 -12.62
N GLY A 10 9.15 17.92 -12.03
CA GLY A 10 7.79 18.41 -11.87
C GLY A 10 7.09 18.08 -10.54
N VAL A 11 7.59 17.15 -9.74
CA VAL A 11 6.98 16.79 -8.44
C VAL A 11 7.97 17.05 -7.31
N LYS A 12 7.81 18.19 -6.60
CA LYS A 12 8.56 18.45 -5.37
C LYS A 12 8.00 17.59 -4.22
N ILE A 13 8.68 16.50 -3.91
CA ILE A 13 8.44 15.77 -2.66
C ILE A 13 9.14 16.55 -1.54
N HIS A 14 8.35 17.29 -0.77
CA HIS A 14 8.87 18.05 0.37
C HIS A 14 9.35 17.11 1.47
N ARG A 15 10.47 17.44 2.15
CA ARG A 15 11.05 16.62 3.22
C ARG A 15 10.07 16.24 4.35
N HIS A 16 9.06 17.07 4.61
CA HIS A 16 8.04 16.75 5.62
C HIS A 16 7.21 15.51 5.25
N LEU A 17 7.13 15.14 3.97
CA LEU A 17 6.48 13.93 3.49
C LEU A 17 7.33 12.67 3.73
N LEU A 18 8.59 12.81 4.13
CA LEU A 18 9.47 11.70 4.52
C LEU A 18 9.67 11.64 6.05
N LYS A 19 8.80 12.34 6.81
CA LYS A 19 8.92 12.46 8.26
C LYS A 19 8.68 11.13 8.98
N TYR A 20 7.79 10.29 8.46
CA TYR A 20 7.44 9.02 9.08
C TYR A 20 7.88 7.86 8.19
N MET A 21 9.00 7.24 8.57
CA MET A 21 9.47 6.00 7.95
C MET A 21 8.74 4.79 8.52
N PHE A 22 8.57 3.76 7.70
CA PHE A 22 8.08 2.48 8.19
C PHE A 22 9.02 1.92 9.28
N PRO A 23 8.47 1.40 10.39
CA PRO A 23 9.26 0.88 11.49
C PRO A 23 10.08 -0.34 11.08
N GLN A 24 11.25 -0.50 11.70
CA GLN A 24 12.01 -1.75 11.62
C GLN A 24 11.31 -2.86 12.40
N VAL A 25 11.57 -4.10 11.98
CA VAL A 25 11.19 -5.29 12.74
C VAL A 25 12.17 -5.46 13.88
N ILE A 26 11.69 -5.47 15.12
CA ILE A 26 12.50 -5.67 16.33
C ILE A 26 11.98 -6.93 17.01
N ASN A 27 12.84 -7.95 17.19
CA ASN A 27 12.46 -9.24 17.78
C ASN A 27 11.24 -9.91 17.11
N GLY A 28 11.11 -9.75 15.79
CA GLY A 28 9.97 -10.28 15.02
C GLY A 28 8.69 -9.45 15.12
N GLU A 29 8.69 -8.33 15.86
CA GLU A 29 7.53 -7.47 16.06
C GLU A 29 7.64 -6.14 15.32
N ILE A 30 6.48 -5.59 14.96
CA ILE A 30 6.34 -4.29 14.30
C ILE A 30 5.45 -3.40 15.15
N ASP A 31 5.97 -2.24 15.58
CA ASP A 31 5.21 -1.23 16.34
C ASP A 31 3.98 -0.73 15.55
N THR A 32 2.79 -0.99 16.08
CA THR A 32 1.51 -0.69 15.43
C THR A 32 1.36 0.80 15.15
N ASN A 33 1.69 1.65 16.11
CA ASN A 33 1.50 3.09 15.99
C ASN A 33 2.43 3.68 14.93
N LYS A 34 3.70 3.29 14.93
CA LYS A 34 4.68 3.71 13.92
C LYS A 34 4.27 3.25 12.53
N PHE A 35 3.80 2.01 12.40
CA PHE A 35 3.30 1.48 11.13
C PHE A 35 2.11 2.29 10.62
N LEU A 36 1.08 2.52 11.44
CA LEU A 36 -0.10 3.29 11.03
C LEU A 36 0.24 4.74 10.66
N ASN A 37 1.16 5.38 11.38
CA ASN A 37 1.60 6.74 11.07
C ASN A 37 2.39 6.80 9.76
N ALA A 38 3.27 5.84 9.51
CA ALA A 38 3.98 5.71 8.24
C ALA A 38 3.01 5.48 7.07
N SER A 39 2.03 4.57 7.21
CA SER A 39 1.02 4.33 6.17
C SER A 39 0.19 5.57 5.84
N ARG A 40 -0.23 6.35 6.86
CA ARG A 40 -0.94 7.63 6.61
C ARG A 40 -0.07 8.66 5.91
N ASN A 41 1.21 8.75 6.28
CA ASN A 41 2.14 9.66 5.64
C ASN A 41 2.40 9.26 4.19
N PHE A 42 2.50 7.96 3.94
CA PHE A 42 2.68 7.40 2.60
C PHE A 42 1.51 7.71 1.66
N ILE A 43 0.27 7.70 2.15
CA ILE A 43 -0.89 8.14 1.36
C ILE A 43 -0.71 9.59 0.84
N GLN A 44 -0.13 10.49 1.65
CA GLN A 44 0.13 11.87 1.23
C GLN A 44 1.19 11.96 0.12
N ILE A 45 2.12 11.00 0.08
CA ILE A 45 3.10 10.87 -1.00
C ILE A 45 2.40 10.41 -2.28
N ILE A 46 1.57 9.37 -2.19
CA ILE A 46 0.85 8.79 -3.34
C ILE A 46 -0.15 9.77 -3.95
N ASP A 47 -0.74 10.66 -3.14
CA ASP A 47 -1.60 11.75 -3.61
C ASP A 47 -0.89 12.68 -4.63
N LYS A 48 0.45 12.71 -4.65
CA LYS A 48 1.25 13.49 -5.62
C LYS A 48 1.44 12.80 -6.97
N PHE A 49 1.15 11.50 -7.08
CA PHE A 49 1.32 10.74 -8.32
C PHE A 49 0.08 10.79 -9.23
N GLY A 50 -0.94 11.56 -8.86
CA GLY A 50 -2.08 11.88 -9.72
C GLY A 50 -3.32 11.01 -9.50
N LYS A 51 -4.36 11.29 -10.29
CA LYS A 51 -5.72 10.77 -10.05
C LYS A 51 -5.87 9.26 -10.20
N VAL A 52 -4.95 8.60 -10.92
CA VAL A 52 -4.97 7.15 -11.13
C VAL A 52 -4.89 6.35 -9.82
N PHE A 53 -4.30 6.94 -8.77
CA PHE A 53 -4.18 6.31 -7.45
C PHE A 53 -5.32 6.64 -6.48
N ILE A 54 -6.30 7.46 -6.86
CA ILE A 54 -7.42 7.83 -5.98
C ILE A 54 -8.13 6.61 -5.38
N PRO A 55 -8.46 5.55 -6.16
CA PRO A 55 -9.18 4.42 -5.60
C PRO A 55 -8.30 3.57 -4.66
N LEU A 56 -6.99 3.48 -4.92
CA LEU A 56 -6.01 2.84 -4.02
C LEU A 56 -5.93 3.58 -2.70
N LYS A 57 -5.82 4.92 -2.77
CA LYS A 57 -5.77 5.78 -1.59
C LYS A 57 -7.00 5.58 -0.69
N TYR A 58 -8.19 5.52 -1.27
CA TYR A 58 -9.42 5.31 -0.49
C TYR A 58 -9.44 3.95 0.21
N ASP A 59 -9.01 2.89 -0.48
CA ASP A 59 -8.96 1.55 0.12
C ASP A 59 -7.92 1.48 1.25
N MET A 60 -6.71 2.01 1.03
CA MET A 60 -5.68 2.15 2.06
C MET A 60 -6.19 2.95 3.28
N GLN A 61 -6.92 4.05 3.07
CA GLN A 61 -7.50 4.85 4.15
C GLN A 61 -8.49 4.04 4.99
N ASN A 62 -9.41 3.34 4.33
CA ASN A 62 -10.38 2.48 5.01
C ASN A 62 -9.69 1.37 5.82
N ASN A 63 -8.64 0.75 5.27
CA ASN A 63 -7.89 -0.29 5.97
C ASN A 63 -7.13 0.26 7.18
N ILE A 64 -6.49 1.43 7.04
CA ILE A 64 -5.85 2.13 8.17
C ILE A 64 -6.86 2.47 9.26
N GLU A 65 -8.06 2.94 8.91
CA GLU A 65 -9.10 3.29 9.88
C GLU A 65 -9.55 2.08 10.70
N LYS A 66 -9.82 0.94 10.07
CA LYS A 66 -10.15 -0.32 10.76
C LYS A 66 -9.06 -0.72 11.76
N LEU A 67 -7.80 -0.72 11.33
CA LEU A 67 -6.65 -1.04 12.20
C LEU A 67 -6.50 -0.03 13.34
N SER A 68 -6.78 1.25 13.07
CA SER A 68 -6.71 2.32 14.06
C SER A 68 -7.78 2.18 15.13
N GLN A 69 -9.01 1.83 14.75
CA GLN A 69 -10.10 1.55 15.68
C GLN A 69 -9.71 0.41 16.63
N ARG A 70 -9.17 -0.70 16.08
CA ARG A 70 -8.71 -1.83 16.90
C ARG A 70 -7.55 -1.43 17.82
N TYR A 71 -6.54 -0.74 17.30
CA TYR A 71 -5.41 -0.26 18.10
C TYR A 71 -5.87 0.62 19.27
N ASN A 72 -6.81 1.55 19.02
CA ASN A 72 -7.31 2.46 20.04
C ASN A 72 -8.19 1.78 21.10
N ALA A 73 -8.78 0.62 20.81
CA ALA A 73 -9.58 -0.12 21.79
C ALA A 73 -8.73 -0.59 22.99
N ASN A 74 -7.46 -0.94 22.77
CA ASN A 74 -6.50 -1.23 23.84
C ASN A 74 -5.06 -1.09 23.33
N LYS A 75 -4.51 0.12 23.41
CA LYS A 75 -3.17 0.43 22.88
C LYS A 75 -2.06 -0.41 23.52
N SER A 76 -2.20 -0.77 24.80
CA SER A 76 -1.20 -1.56 25.51
C SER A 76 -1.15 -2.99 25.02
N SER A 77 -2.32 -3.62 24.83
CA SER A 77 -2.41 -5.00 24.34
C SER A 77 -2.22 -5.12 22.82
N HIS A 78 -2.23 -4.01 22.08
CA HIS A 78 -2.10 -3.95 20.63
C HIS A 78 -0.82 -3.20 20.18
N ALA A 79 0.21 -3.21 21.01
CA ALA A 79 1.45 -2.45 20.78
C ALA A 79 2.21 -2.89 19.51
N SER A 80 2.12 -4.19 19.16
CA SER A 80 2.68 -4.75 17.93
C SER A 80 1.59 -5.20 16.95
N LEU A 81 1.87 -5.19 15.64
CA LEU A 81 0.92 -5.70 14.62
C LEU A 81 0.55 -7.16 14.89
N GLN A 82 1.49 -7.95 15.40
CA GLN A 82 1.30 -9.33 15.82
C GLN A 82 0.27 -9.40 16.96
N SER A 83 0.46 -8.64 18.03
CA SER A 83 -0.49 -8.58 19.15
C SER A 83 -1.86 -8.03 18.75
N LEU A 84 -1.91 -7.09 17.80
CA LEU A 84 -3.14 -6.52 17.25
C LEU A 84 -3.98 -7.58 16.52
N ILE A 85 -3.35 -8.45 15.72
CA ILE A 85 -4.06 -9.51 14.99
C ILE A 85 -4.42 -10.67 15.92
N LEU A 86 -3.49 -11.09 16.77
CA LEU A 86 -3.70 -12.23 17.69
C LEU A 86 -4.78 -11.95 18.75
N SER A 87 -5.13 -10.69 18.98
CA SER A 87 -6.20 -10.33 19.90
C SER A 87 -7.61 -10.57 19.34
N GLU A 88 -7.76 -10.77 18.02
CA GLU A 88 -9.02 -11.26 17.46
C GLU A 88 -9.07 -12.79 17.66
N ASN A 89 -10.09 -13.27 18.38
CA ASN A 89 -10.22 -14.68 18.72
C ASN A 89 -10.27 -15.53 17.44
N ASN A 90 -9.54 -16.65 17.43
CA ASN A 90 -9.48 -17.68 16.38
C ASN A 90 -10.85 -18.32 16.02
N THR A 91 -11.95 -17.86 16.61
CA THR A 91 -13.32 -18.34 16.37
C THR A 91 -14.05 -17.56 15.28
N GLU A 92 -13.57 -16.38 14.90
CA GLU A 92 -14.17 -15.58 13.83
C GLU A 92 -13.51 -15.96 12.49
N LYS A 93 -14.26 -16.64 11.61
CA LYS A 93 -13.79 -17.05 10.28
C LYS A 93 -13.30 -15.89 9.40
N ASN A 94 -13.63 -14.64 9.74
CA ASN A 94 -13.34 -13.43 8.98
C ASN A 94 -12.86 -12.31 9.92
N SER A 95 -11.60 -12.40 10.35
CA SER A 95 -10.94 -11.38 11.18
C SER A 95 -10.82 -10.06 10.40
N VAL A 96 -11.61 -9.05 10.79
CA VAL A 96 -11.64 -7.73 10.13
C VAL A 96 -10.27 -7.06 10.24
N THR A 97 -9.57 -7.23 11.37
CA THR A 97 -8.23 -6.66 11.57
C THR A 97 -7.20 -7.36 10.69
N ALA A 98 -7.21 -8.70 10.60
CA ALA A 98 -6.29 -9.43 9.74
C ALA A 98 -6.53 -9.13 8.26
N GLU A 99 -7.79 -9.05 7.83
CA GLU A 99 -8.14 -8.67 6.46
C GLU A 99 -7.67 -7.25 6.14
N ALA A 100 -7.92 -6.28 7.03
CA ALA A 100 -7.48 -4.91 6.84
C ALA A 100 -5.94 -4.81 6.75
N LEU A 101 -5.21 -5.54 7.59
CA LEU A 101 -3.74 -5.55 7.51
C LEU A 101 -3.24 -6.24 6.24
N LEU A 102 -3.85 -7.36 5.84
CA LEU A 102 -3.51 -8.08 4.62
C LEU A 102 -3.68 -7.20 3.39
N TRP A 103 -4.81 -6.52 3.26
CA TRP A 103 -5.06 -5.65 2.11
C TRP A 103 -4.12 -4.45 2.11
N LEU A 104 -3.96 -3.76 3.24
CA LEU A 104 -3.03 -2.65 3.34
C LEU A 104 -1.59 -3.04 2.98
N THR A 105 -1.12 -4.20 3.44
CA THR A 105 0.24 -4.68 3.12
C THR A 105 0.39 -5.07 1.65
N ARG A 106 -0.64 -5.63 1.01
CA ARG A 106 -0.64 -5.89 -0.44
C ARG A 106 -0.62 -4.60 -1.25
N GLU A 107 -1.36 -3.57 -0.85
CA GLU A 107 -1.34 -2.27 -1.52
C GLU A 107 0.02 -1.59 -1.41
N LEU A 108 0.62 -1.58 -0.22
CA LEU A 108 1.98 -1.10 -0.01
C LEU A 108 2.99 -1.87 -0.86
N ARG A 109 2.85 -3.20 -0.95
CA ARG A 109 3.71 -4.06 -1.77
C ARG A 109 3.55 -3.77 -3.27
N MET A 110 2.32 -3.60 -3.75
CA MET A 110 2.06 -3.25 -5.15
C MET A 110 2.79 -1.96 -5.53
N ILE A 111 2.68 -0.93 -4.68
CA ILE A 111 3.34 0.36 -4.94
C ILE A 111 4.87 0.21 -4.89
N GLN A 112 5.40 -0.60 -3.98
CA GLN A 112 6.83 -0.92 -3.93
C GLN A 112 7.29 -1.55 -5.26
N VAL A 113 6.59 -2.57 -5.75
CA VAL A 113 6.89 -3.26 -7.02
C VAL A 113 6.80 -2.28 -8.20
N LEU A 114 5.81 -1.38 -8.20
CA LEU A 114 5.68 -0.34 -9.22
C LEU A 114 6.89 0.58 -9.24
N PHE A 115 7.33 1.07 -8.09
CA PHE A 115 8.53 1.92 -8.01
C PHE A 115 9.80 1.16 -8.39
N ASP A 116 9.94 -0.10 -7.99
CA ASP A 116 11.07 -0.94 -8.39
C ASP A 116 11.13 -1.10 -9.93
N LYS A 117 9.97 -1.31 -10.59
CA LYS A 117 9.86 -1.35 -12.05
C LYS A 117 10.21 0.00 -12.71
N ILE A 118 9.77 1.12 -12.15
CA ILE A 118 10.07 2.46 -12.67
C ILE A 118 11.56 2.75 -12.57
N VAL A 119 12.17 2.53 -11.40
CA VAL A 119 13.60 2.76 -11.15
C VAL A 119 14.47 1.83 -12.01
N THR A 120 14.05 0.57 -12.18
CA THR A 120 14.77 -0.37 -13.06
C THR A 120 14.71 0.06 -14.52
N ALA A 121 13.56 0.52 -15.00
CA ALA A 121 13.40 1.03 -16.36
C ALA A 121 14.27 2.28 -16.61
N GLU A 122 14.32 3.20 -15.65
CA GLU A 122 15.21 4.36 -15.70
C GLU A 122 16.69 3.95 -15.80
N ARG A 123 17.16 3.07 -14.90
CA ARG A 123 18.55 2.59 -14.88
C ARG A 123 18.96 1.89 -16.17
N ASN A 124 18.02 1.26 -16.85
CA ASN A 124 18.25 0.56 -18.12
C ASN A 124 18.05 1.46 -19.35
N ASN A 125 17.86 2.78 -19.18
CA ASN A 125 17.54 3.72 -20.26
C ASN A 125 16.28 3.34 -21.07
N ASN A 126 15.33 2.65 -20.44
CA ASN A 126 14.06 2.21 -21.02
C ASN A 126 12.87 2.91 -20.31
N TYR A 127 13.04 4.19 -19.99
CA TYR A 127 12.00 4.99 -19.35
C TYR A 127 10.83 5.24 -20.32
N THR A 128 9.63 5.39 -19.78
CA THR A 128 8.41 5.72 -20.54
C THR A 128 7.55 6.64 -19.69
N GLU A 129 6.88 7.58 -20.34
CA GLU A 129 5.88 8.45 -19.72
C GLU A 129 4.58 7.69 -19.42
N ASP A 130 4.25 6.69 -20.24
CA ASP A 130 3.11 5.81 -20.00
C ASP A 130 3.47 4.73 -18.97
N LEU A 131 2.91 4.86 -17.77
CA LEU A 131 3.08 3.91 -16.67
C LEU A 131 2.02 2.81 -16.64
N THR A 132 1.06 2.82 -17.57
CA THR A 132 -0.09 1.90 -17.54
C THR A 132 0.33 0.44 -17.53
N SER A 133 1.28 0.03 -18.38
CA SER A 133 1.76 -1.37 -18.37
C SER A 133 2.44 -1.74 -17.05
N LYS A 134 3.27 -0.85 -16.49
CA LYS A 134 3.97 -1.09 -15.21
C LYS A 134 2.99 -1.17 -14.04
N ILE A 135 1.94 -0.35 -14.03
CA ILE A 135 0.86 -0.41 -13.04
C ILE A 135 0.12 -1.75 -13.14
N ASN A 136 -0.24 -2.17 -14.35
CA ASN A 136 -0.92 -3.45 -14.59
C ASN A 136 -0.05 -4.64 -14.15
N GLU A 137 1.22 -4.67 -14.54
CA GLU A 137 2.15 -5.73 -14.16
C GLU A 137 2.35 -5.80 -12.64
N SER A 138 2.48 -4.66 -11.97
CA SER A 138 2.64 -4.61 -10.50
C SER A 138 1.40 -5.10 -9.78
N TYR A 139 0.23 -4.73 -10.32
CA TYR A 139 -1.05 -5.23 -9.81
C TYR A 139 -1.17 -6.74 -10.01
N ASP A 140 -0.86 -7.24 -11.21
CA ASP A 140 -0.97 -8.67 -11.52
C ASP A 140 -0.01 -9.51 -10.67
N GLU A 141 1.22 -9.04 -10.46
CA GLU A 141 2.22 -9.72 -9.63
C GLU A 141 1.77 -9.86 -8.16
N VAL A 142 1.14 -8.81 -7.60
CA VAL A 142 0.83 -8.77 -6.16
C VAL A 142 -0.58 -9.26 -5.84
N MET A 143 -1.54 -9.02 -6.74
CA MET A 143 -2.97 -9.25 -6.48
C MET A 143 -3.50 -10.51 -7.17
N PHE A 144 -2.99 -10.90 -8.35
CA PHE A 144 -3.50 -12.08 -9.06
C PHE A 144 -2.90 -13.42 -8.57
N GLY A 145 -1.73 -13.42 -7.93
CA GLY A 145 -1.16 -14.63 -7.30
C GLY A 145 -2.00 -15.20 -6.13
N HIS A 146 -3.03 -14.48 -5.68
CA HIS A 146 -3.85 -14.83 -4.51
C HIS A 146 -5.37 -14.85 -4.77
N THR A 147 -5.82 -14.63 -6.02
CA THR A 147 -7.25 -14.54 -6.38
C THR A 147 -7.76 -15.74 -7.18
N VAL A 148 -7.23 -16.94 -6.94
CA VAL A 148 -7.95 -18.16 -7.33
C VAL A 148 -9.06 -18.42 -6.31
N GLY A 149 -10.24 -17.86 -6.58
CA GLY A 149 -11.50 -18.47 -6.15
C GLY A 149 -12.42 -17.66 -5.25
N LYS A 150 -11.95 -16.74 -4.40
CA LYS A 150 -12.86 -15.92 -3.56
C LYS A 150 -12.21 -14.57 -3.20
N ILE A 151 -13.06 -13.53 -3.15
CA ILE A 151 -12.85 -12.19 -2.58
C ILE A 151 -12.68 -11.08 -3.65
N HIS A 152 -13.72 -10.26 -3.69
CA HIS A 152 -13.90 -9.04 -4.47
C HIS A 152 -12.70 -8.12 -4.35
N PRO A 153 -12.07 -7.69 -5.45
CA PRO A 153 -11.08 -6.66 -5.35
C PRO A 153 -11.82 -5.31 -5.20
N HIS A 154 -11.75 -4.73 -4.00
CA HIS A 154 -12.39 -3.46 -3.68
C HIS A 154 -11.80 -2.34 -4.56
N MET A 155 -12.69 -1.49 -5.11
CA MET A 155 -12.53 -0.22 -5.85
C MET A 155 -11.36 -0.04 -6.83
N PHE A 156 -10.12 -0.30 -6.42
CA PHE A 156 -8.92 -0.07 -7.22
C PHE A 156 -8.78 -1.03 -8.41
N ALA A 157 -9.08 -2.32 -8.23
CA ALA A 157 -9.08 -3.25 -9.37
C ALA A 157 -10.14 -2.90 -10.41
N ASN A 158 -11.34 -2.50 -9.95
CA ASN A 158 -12.37 -2.01 -10.86
C ASN A 158 -11.86 -0.80 -11.65
N SER A 159 -11.16 0.14 -11.00
CA SER A 159 -10.60 1.32 -11.66
C SER A 159 -9.47 1.04 -12.66
N ILE A 160 -8.63 0.04 -12.42
CA ILE A 160 -7.60 -0.40 -13.37
C ILE A 160 -8.25 -1.15 -14.54
N VAL A 161 -9.23 -2.02 -14.26
CA VAL A 161 -9.93 -2.80 -15.29
C VAL A 161 -10.72 -1.91 -16.24
N PHE A 162 -11.27 -0.77 -15.81
CA PHE A 162 -11.92 0.20 -16.71
C PHE A 162 -10.97 0.83 -17.76
N GLY A 163 -9.65 0.76 -17.57
CA GLY A 163 -8.66 1.14 -18.59
C GLY A 163 -8.39 0.04 -19.62
N ARG A 164 -8.75 -1.23 -19.33
CA ARG A 164 -8.75 -2.31 -20.32
C ARG A 164 -10.00 -2.13 -21.19
N LYS A 165 -9.91 -1.36 -22.28
CA LYS A 165 -10.85 -1.56 -23.40
C LYS A 165 -10.81 -3.05 -23.71
N HIS A 166 -11.92 -3.75 -23.49
CA HIS A 166 -12.07 -5.11 -24.00
C HIS A 166 -11.80 -5.06 -25.51
N PRO A 167 -10.78 -5.78 -26.03
CA PRO A 167 -10.72 -6.02 -27.45
C PRO A 167 -11.85 -7.02 -27.77
N GLY A 168 -12.96 -6.51 -28.31
CA GLY A 168 -14.06 -7.33 -28.80
C GLY A 168 -15.29 -7.38 -27.88
N ARG A 169 -16.21 -6.45 -28.13
CA ARG A 169 -17.60 -6.81 -28.43
C ARG A 169 -18.00 -6.07 -29.68
#